data_AF-A0A7K4B131-F1
#
_entry.id   AF-A0A7K4B131-F1
#
_cell.length_a   1.000
_cell.length_b   1.000
_cell.length_c   1.000
_cell.angle_alpha   90.00
_cell.angle_beta   90.00
_cell.angle_gamma   90.00
#
_symmetry.space_group_name_H-M   'P 1'
#
loop_
_entity.id
_entity.type
_entity.pdbx_description
1 polymer ?
#
loop_
_entity_poly.entity_id
_entity_poly.type
_entity_poly.pdbx_seq_one_letter_code
_entity_poly.pdbx_strand_id
1 'polypeptide(L)'
;MLENVRNNYGSQAIPLKVERGLYIGVLAPGVLYLRGDLNEDEFPLHEIVHENFKEKIGKHLIDITFGRDNAKTDLFPESSKYLIWLDVMYNQEDLKVLNEFIELLNDLSQSVRFEDEKIALPSYQPNYVPNPYTHYKISIVGEGFFKEKLDKRDSVKEQILKDRKGRAVALVRKDQMILLNDLLKDERRYFLVKGLLFSMGFHGESSSPDSFFNPGNTCQINLSDLDKEAIRLMYGGRLQSGLDVDGIRKALGMGYKD
;
A
#
# COMPACT_ATOMS: atom_id res chain seq x y z
N MET A 1 17.60 33.30 28.96
CA MET A 1 16.17 33.10 29.31
C MET A 1 15.74 31.63 29.19
N LEU A 2 15.94 30.95 28.05
CA LEU A 2 15.57 29.53 27.87
C LEU A 2 16.33 28.54 28.78
N GLU A 3 17.57 28.84 29.16
CA GLU A 3 18.29 28.01 30.14
C GLU A 3 17.65 28.07 31.53
N ASN A 4 17.12 29.24 31.93
CA ASN A 4 16.39 29.38 33.19
C ASN A 4 15.07 28.60 33.14
N VAL A 5 14.37 28.62 32.00
CA VAL A 5 13.18 27.78 31.78
C VAL A 5 13.54 26.30 31.92
N ARG A 6 14.58 25.82 31.23
CA ARG A 6 15.05 24.44 31.36
C ARG A 6 15.42 24.08 32.80
N ASN A 7 16.15 24.95 33.49
CA ASN A 7 16.60 24.70 34.86
C ASN A 7 15.41 24.68 35.84
N ASN A 8 14.36 25.47 35.60
CA ASN A 8 13.15 25.50 36.43
C ASN A 8 12.29 24.22 36.27
N TYR A 9 12.23 23.64 35.06
CA TYR A 9 11.49 22.40 34.80
C TYR A 9 12.36 21.13 34.94
N GLY A 10 13.67 21.29 35.19
CA GLY A 10 14.60 20.19 35.46
C GLY A 10 14.59 19.12 34.36
N SER A 11 14.51 17.85 34.76
CA SER A 11 14.50 16.70 33.85
C SER A 11 13.25 16.60 32.97
N GLN A 12 12.21 17.41 33.22
CA GLN A 12 10.98 17.43 32.42
C GLN A 12 11.06 18.40 31.24
N ALA A 13 12.09 19.25 31.18
CA ALA A 13 12.33 20.12 30.04
C ALA A 13 13.23 19.44 29.01
N ILE A 14 12.73 19.31 27.78
CA ILE A 14 13.49 18.78 26.66
C ILE A 14 14.11 19.94 25.88
N PRO A 15 15.45 20.02 25.80
CA PRO A 15 16.11 21.05 25.02
C PRO A 15 15.91 20.81 23.52
N LEU A 16 15.41 21.81 22.80
CA LEU A 16 15.35 21.78 21.34
C LEU A 16 16.65 22.37 20.77
N LYS A 17 17.35 21.55 20.01
CA LYS A 17 18.61 21.92 19.36
C LYS A 17 18.55 21.54 17.88
N VAL A 18 19.24 22.31 17.05
CA VAL A 18 19.50 21.94 15.65
C VAL A 18 20.83 21.20 15.50
N GLU A 19 21.08 20.64 14.31
CA GLU A 19 22.26 19.81 14.01
C GLU A 19 23.60 20.46 14.34
N ARG A 20 23.68 21.80 14.32
CA ARG A 20 24.87 22.57 14.73
C ARG A 20 25.02 22.74 16.25
N GLY A 21 24.17 22.08 17.05
CA GLY A 21 24.16 22.18 18.51
C GLY A 21 23.54 23.48 19.05
N LEU A 22 23.04 24.36 18.18
CA LEU A 22 22.42 25.62 18.55
C LEU A 22 21.09 25.37 19.29
N TYR A 23 20.93 26.04 20.42
CA TYR A 23 19.77 25.93 21.30
C TYR A 23 18.66 26.88 20.87
N ILE A 24 17.56 26.32 20.36
CA ILE A 24 16.48 27.08 19.70
C ILE A 24 15.19 27.16 20.54
N GLY A 25 15.06 26.30 21.56
CA GLY A 25 13.85 26.25 22.38
C GLY A 25 13.88 25.22 23.49
N VAL A 26 12.79 25.18 24.25
CA VAL A 26 12.54 24.19 25.31
C VAL A 26 11.10 23.73 25.22
N LEU A 27 10.92 22.41 25.17
CA LEU A 27 9.61 21.81 25.37
C LEU A 27 9.45 21.47 26.86
N ALA A 28 8.47 22.08 27.51
CA ALA A 28 8.06 21.79 28.88
C ALA A 28 6.63 21.23 28.89
N PRO A 29 6.13 20.63 29.99
CA PRO A 29 4.78 20.10 30.05
C PRO A 29 3.73 21.16 29.67
N GLY A 30 3.05 20.94 28.53
CA GLY A 30 1.97 21.80 28.03
C GLY A 30 2.39 23.13 27.39
N VAL A 31 3.69 23.46 27.32
CA VAL A 31 4.16 24.75 26.77
C VAL A 31 5.46 24.58 25.98
N LEU A 32 5.49 25.16 24.79
CA LEU A 32 6.67 25.26 23.94
C LEU A 32 7.24 26.69 23.99
N TYR A 33 8.52 26.80 24.34
CA TYR A 33 9.26 28.07 24.34
C TYR A 33 10.26 28.06 23.17
N LEU A 34 10.17 29.04 22.27
CA LEU A 34 11.08 29.20 21.13
C LEU A 34 11.82 30.55 21.23
N ARG A 35 13.08 30.60 20.75
CA ARG A 35 13.79 31.86 20.53
C ARG A 35 13.07 32.67 19.45
N GLY A 36 12.77 33.95 19.74
CA GLY A 36 12.18 34.88 18.79
C GLY A 36 13.19 35.73 18.02
N ASP A 37 14.47 35.58 18.34
CA ASP A 37 15.64 36.30 17.80
C ASP A 37 16.48 35.39 16.89
N LEU A 38 15.82 34.51 16.14
CA LEU A 38 16.47 33.67 15.14
C LEU A 38 16.57 34.47 13.84
N ASN A 39 17.79 34.82 13.44
CA ASN A 39 18.05 35.51 12.17
C ASN A 39 18.35 34.49 11.05
N GLU A 40 18.01 34.83 9.81
CA GLU A 40 18.24 34.00 8.61
C GLU A 40 19.73 33.66 8.37
N ASP A 41 20.64 34.46 8.91
CA ASP A 41 22.09 34.20 8.83
C ASP A 41 22.54 33.05 9.77
N GLU A 42 21.87 32.88 10.93
CA GLU A 42 22.13 31.78 11.87
C GLU A 42 21.39 30.50 11.49
N PHE A 43 20.33 30.65 10.69
CA PHE A 43 19.48 29.60 10.19
C PHE A 43 19.34 29.80 8.68
N PRO A 44 20.30 29.34 7.85
CA PRO A 44 20.07 29.34 6.41
C PRO A 44 18.78 28.56 6.23
N LEU A 45 17.73 29.25 5.78
CA LEU A 45 16.56 28.59 5.23
C LEU A 45 17.16 27.74 4.12
N HIS A 46 17.41 26.46 4.42
CA HIS A 46 17.50 25.47 3.37
C HIS A 46 16.26 25.74 2.57
N GLU A 47 16.43 26.00 1.26
CA GLU A 47 15.32 26.00 0.32
C GLU A 47 14.39 24.92 0.84
N ILE A 48 13.23 25.33 1.37
CA ILE A 48 12.18 24.37 1.63
C ILE A 48 11.89 23.96 0.21
N VAL A 49 12.53 22.88 -0.24
CA VAL A 49 12.15 22.20 -1.44
C VAL A 49 10.71 21.87 -1.12
N HIS A 50 9.80 22.69 -1.62
CA HIS A 50 8.40 22.35 -1.70
C HIS A 50 8.36 21.20 -2.70
N GLU A 51 8.90 20.03 -2.31
CA GLU A 51 8.46 18.77 -2.86
C GLU A 51 6.97 18.83 -2.63
N ASN A 52 6.24 19.11 -3.71
CA ASN A 52 4.81 19.16 -3.69
C ASN A 52 4.37 17.73 -3.36
N PHE A 53 4.22 17.43 -2.07
CA PHE A 53 4.04 16.08 -1.57
C PHE A 53 2.81 15.43 -2.22
N LYS A 54 1.78 16.25 -2.50
CA LYS A 54 0.60 15.83 -3.27
C LYS A 54 0.93 15.40 -4.69
N GLU A 55 1.79 16.15 -5.37
CA GLU A 55 2.26 15.81 -6.71
C GLU A 55 3.16 14.58 -6.71
N LYS A 56 4.00 14.40 -5.68
CA LYS A 56 4.81 13.19 -5.48
C LYS A 56 3.92 11.96 -5.28
N ILE A 57 2.92 12.02 -4.40
CA ILE A 57 1.97 10.92 -4.21
C ILE A 57 1.19 10.67 -5.50
N GLY A 58 0.69 11.71 -6.16
CA GLY A 58 -0.09 11.57 -7.39
C GLY A 58 0.71 10.97 -8.54
N LYS A 59 1.98 11.38 -8.70
CA LYS A 59 2.90 10.75 -9.65
C LYS A 59 3.17 9.30 -9.29
N HIS A 60 3.44 9.01 -8.01
CA HIS A 60 3.63 7.63 -7.56
C HIS A 60 2.40 6.77 -7.82
N LEU A 61 1.20 7.27 -7.53
CA LEU A 61 -0.06 6.59 -7.82
C LEU A 61 -0.18 6.26 -9.32
N ILE A 62 0.14 7.20 -10.19
CA ILE A 62 0.16 6.97 -11.64
C ILE A 62 1.15 5.85 -11.98
N ASP A 63 2.39 5.93 -11.48
CA ASP A 63 3.44 4.95 -11.76
C ASP A 63 3.05 3.53 -11.30
N ILE A 64 2.41 3.38 -10.14
CA ILE A 64 2.01 2.07 -9.60
C ILE A 64 0.65 1.57 -10.11
N THR A 65 -0.16 2.43 -10.73
CA THR A 65 -1.46 2.05 -11.32
C THR A 65 -1.30 1.64 -12.78
N PHE A 66 -0.49 2.37 -13.53
CA PHE A 66 -0.28 2.18 -14.95
C PHE A 66 1.04 1.44 -15.19
N GLY A 67 0.96 0.24 -15.76
CA GLY A 67 2.10 -0.57 -16.17
C GLY A 67 2.19 -0.69 -17.70
N ARG A 68 3.18 -1.44 -18.21
CA ARG A 68 3.43 -1.60 -19.66
C ARG A 68 2.19 -1.95 -20.48
N ASP A 69 1.26 -2.70 -19.89
CA ASP A 69 0.09 -3.24 -20.59
C ASP A 69 -1.25 -2.71 -20.05
N ASN A 70 -1.24 -1.81 -19.05
CA ASN A 70 -2.47 -1.30 -18.45
C ASN A 70 -2.64 0.21 -18.71
N ALA A 71 -3.52 0.54 -19.66
CA ALA A 71 -3.79 1.93 -20.06
C ALA A 71 -4.93 2.58 -19.25
N LYS A 72 -5.69 1.80 -18.47
CA LYS A 72 -6.85 2.27 -17.72
C LYS A 72 -6.87 1.69 -16.31
N THR A 73 -7.35 2.47 -15.37
CA THR A 73 -7.62 2.03 -14.01
C THR A 73 -8.63 0.88 -13.98
N ASP A 74 -8.37 -0.15 -13.18
CA ASP A 74 -9.29 -1.28 -12.97
C ASP A 74 -9.44 -1.55 -11.48
N LEU A 75 -10.20 -0.69 -10.80
CA LEU A 75 -10.44 -0.80 -9.36
C LEU A 75 -11.39 -1.96 -9.06
N PHE A 76 -11.29 -2.48 -7.85
CA PHE A 76 -12.37 -3.27 -7.27
C PHE A 76 -13.69 -2.49 -7.31
N PRO A 77 -14.82 -3.16 -7.63
CA PRO A 77 -16.14 -2.60 -7.41
C PRO A 77 -16.28 -2.07 -5.99
N GLU A 78 -16.89 -0.90 -5.84
CA GLU A 78 -17.15 -0.33 -4.52
C GLU A 78 -18.02 -1.30 -3.71
N SER A 79 -17.50 -1.75 -2.57
CA SER A 79 -18.19 -2.66 -1.67
C SER A 79 -17.49 -2.69 -0.33
N SER A 80 -18.29 -2.66 0.74
CA SER A 80 -17.83 -2.86 2.11
C SER A 80 -17.91 -4.33 2.57
N LYS A 81 -18.15 -5.26 1.64
CA LYS A 81 -18.47 -6.66 1.93
C LYS A 81 -17.60 -7.63 1.13
N TYR A 82 -16.32 -7.34 0.96
CA TYR A 82 -15.42 -8.34 0.40
C TYR A 82 -15.04 -9.38 1.45
N LEU A 83 -15.05 -10.67 1.07
CA LEU A 83 -14.60 -11.76 1.92
C LEU A 83 -13.48 -12.51 1.21
N ILE A 84 -12.31 -12.60 1.84
CA ILE A 84 -11.25 -13.45 1.31
C ILE A 84 -11.64 -14.91 1.56
N TRP A 85 -11.65 -15.71 0.50
CA TRP A 85 -11.81 -17.16 0.57
C TRP A 85 -10.46 -17.82 0.30
N LEU A 86 -9.88 -18.44 1.32
CA LEU A 86 -8.65 -19.23 1.21
C LEU A 86 -8.98 -20.71 1.02
N ASP A 87 -8.61 -21.28 -0.12
CA ASP A 87 -9.09 -22.60 -0.56
C ASP A 87 -8.20 -23.74 -0.07
N VAL A 88 -6.97 -23.83 -0.56
CA VAL A 88 -6.13 -25.02 -0.39
C VAL A 88 -4.69 -24.66 -0.04
N MET A 89 -3.99 -25.62 0.59
CA MET A 89 -2.56 -25.60 0.97
C MET A 89 -2.07 -24.33 1.68
N TYR A 90 -2.98 -23.60 2.33
CA TYR A 90 -2.64 -22.47 3.18
C TYR A 90 -2.11 -22.92 4.54
N ASN A 91 -1.41 -21.99 5.20
CA ASN A 91 -0.90 -22.15 6.55
C ASN A 91 -1.29 -20.95 7.42
N GLN A 92 -0.93 -21.01 8.71
CA GLN A 92 -1.26 -19.96 9.68
C GLN A 92 -0.57 -18.61 9.39
N GLU A 93 0.61 -18.64 8.76
CA GLU A 93 1.30 -17.40 8.37
C GLU A 93 0.54 -16.69 7.23
N ASP A 94 -0.03 -17.43 6.28
CA ASP A 94 -0.83 -16.84 5.21
C ASP A 94 -2.04 -16.10 5.78
N LEU A 95 -2.75 -16.72 6.73
CA LEU A 95 -3.87 -16.10 7.43
C LEU A 95 -3.44 -14.82 8.14
N LYS A 96 -2.30 -14.85 8.84
CA LYS A 96 -1.76 -13.68 9.53
C LYS A 96 -1.47 -12.54 8.55
N VAL A 97 -0.80 -12.81 7.43
CA VAL A 97 -0.50 -11.77 6.42
C VAL A 97 -1.76 -11.20 5.80
N LEU A 98 -2.75 -12.04 5.52
CA LEU A 98 -4.03 -11.59 4.97
C LEU A 98 -4.79 -10.72 5.96
N ASN A 99 -4.83 -11.08 7.25
CA ASN A 99 -5.45 -10.25 8.29
C ASN A 99 -4.73 -8.91 8.46
N GLU A 100 -3.39 -8.91 8.53
CA GLU A 100 -2.59 -7.66 8.60
C GLU A 100 -2.86 -6.76 7.39
N PHE A 101 -3.00 -7.34 6.20
CA PHE A 101 -3.36 -6.59 4.99
C PHE A 101 -4.79 -6.06 5.04
N ILE A 102 -5.76 -6.85 5.50
CA ILE A 102 -7.16 -6.45 5.64
C ILE A 102 -7.28 -5.26 6.59
N GLU A 103 -6.68 -5.36 7.78
CA GLU A 103 -6.66 -4.28 8.78
C GLU A 103 -6.09 -2.99 8.17
N LEU A 104 -4.90 -3.09 7.56
CA LEU A 104 -4.26 -1.96 6.92
C LEU A 104 -5.15 -1.35 5.82
N LEU A 105 -5.68 -2.17 4.92
CA LEU A 105 -6.48 -1.66 3.82
C LEU A 105 -7.77 -1.01 4.29
N ASN A 106 -8.46 -1.59 5.27
CA ASN A 106 -9.69 -1.05 5.84
C ASN A 106 -9.46 0.32 6.49
N ASP A 107 -8.28 0.56 7.05
CA ASP A 107 -7.85 1.87 7.57
C ASP A 107 -7.53 2.88 6.46
N LEU A 108 -6.98 2.43 5.33
CA LEU A 108 -6.62 3.29 4.21
C LEU A 108 -7.80 3.63 3.28
N SER A 109 -8.75 2.72 3.14
CA SER A 109 -9.77 2.75 2.10
C SER A 109 -11.13 3.25 2.60
N GLN A 110 -11.79 4.07 1.78
CA GLN A 110 -13.15 4.56 2.04
C GLN A 110 -14.20 3.88 1.16
N SER A 111 -13.84 3.43 -0.05
CA SER A 111 -14.78 2.86 -1.02
C SER A 111 -14.81 1.33 -1.06
N VAL A 112 -13.76 0.67 -0.55
CA VAL A 112 -13.64 -0.79 -0.51
C VAL A 112 -13.22 -1.27 0.87
N ARG A 113 -13.90 -2.29 1.40
CA ARG A 113 -13.50 -2.94 2.66
C ARG A 113 -13.65 -4.45 2.58
N PHE A 114 -12.73 -5.13 3.25
CA PHE A 114 -12.85 -6.55 3.53
C PHE A 114 -13.51 -6.77 4.89
N GLU A 115 -14.22 -7.89 5.03
CA GLU A 115 -14.59 -8.45 6.32
C GLU A 115 -13.32 -8.73 7.14
N ASP A 116 -13.24 -8.17 8.33
CA ASP A 116 -12.05 -8.18 9.19
C ASP A 116 -12.16 -9.17 10.35
N GLU A 117 -13.36 -9.70 10.64
CA GLU A 117 -13.53 -10.72 11.66
C GLU A 117 -13.14 -12.12 11.16
N LYS A 118 -13.32 -12.40 9.86
CA LYS A 118 -13.26 -13.76 9.32
C LYS A 118 -12.68 -13.82 7.90
N ILE A 119 -11.79 -14.79 7.69
CA ILE A 119 -11.43 -15.32 6.37
C ILE A 119 -12.24 -16.60 6.15
N ALA A 120 -12.89 -16.71 4.98
CA ALA A 120 -13.59 -17.92 4.60
C ALA A 120 -12.60 -19.05 4.25
N LEU A 121 -12.81 -20.22 4.83
CA LEU A 121 -12.06 -21.45 4.56
C LEU A 121 -12.96 -22.45 3.83
N PRO A 122 -12.48 -23.60 3.31
CA PRO A 122 -13.36 -24.56 2.62
C PRO A 122 -14.49 -25.11 3.49
N SER A 123 -14.32 -25.07 4.81
CA SER A 123 -15.35 -25.44 5.78
C SER A 123 -16.38 -24.33 6.04
N TYR A 124 -16.22 -23.15 5.44
CA TYR A 124 -17.14 -22.04 5.56
C TYR A 124 -18.49 -22.39 4.93
N GLN A 125 -19.50 -22.52 5.77
CA GLN A 125 -20.89 -22.70 5.37
C GLN A 125 -21.64 -21.41 5.72
N PRO A 126 -21.84 -20.48 4.77
CA PRO A 126 -22.60 -19.27 5.04
C PRO A 126 -24.06 -19.64 5.31
N ASN A 127 -24.55 -19.31 6.50
CA ASN A 127 -25.96 -19.52 6.87
C ASN A 127 -26.88 -18.39 6.36
N TYR A 128 -26.32 -17.39 5.64
CA TYR A 128 -27.04 -16.24 5.11
C TYR A 128 -27.54 -16.53 3.70
N VAL A 129 -28.85 -16.37 3.48
CA VAL A 129 -29.48 -16.41 2.16
C VAL A 129 -30.23 -15.09 1.93
N PRO A 130 -29.83 -14.26 0.96
CA PRO A 130 -28.67 -14.41 0.07
C PRO A 130 -27.33 -14.17 0.79
N ASN A 131 -26.25 -14.77 0.26
CA ASN A 131 -24.89 -14.49 0.75
C ASN A 131 -24.54 -13.02 0.46
N PRO A 132 -24.28 -12.20 1.49
CA PRO A 132 -24.10 -10.76 1.31
C PRO A 132 -22.68 -10.38 0.84
N TYR A 133 -21.76 -11.33 0.74
CA TYR A 133 -20.34 -11.08 0.49
C TYR A 133 -19.92 -11.30 -0.96
N THR A 134 -19.08 -10.39 -1.46
CA THR A 134 -18.30 -10.59 -2.69
C THR A 134 -17.01 -11.33 -2.34
N HIS A 135 -16.79 -12.51 -2.92
CA HIS A 135 -15.64 -13.34 -2.55
C HIS A 135 -14.42 -13.01 -3.42
N TYR A 136 -13.27 -12.89 -2.78
CA TYR A 136 -11.98 -12.92 -3.46
C TYR A 136 -11.27 -14.24 -3.14
N LYS A 137 -11.11 -15.12 -4.12
CA LYS A 137 -10.63 -16.48 -3.90
C LYS A 137 -9.11 -16.58 -4.01
N ILE A 138 -8.45 -17.12 -3.00
CA ILE A 138 -7.02 -17.43 -3.00
C ILE A 138 -6.83 -18.94 -2.94
N SER A 139 -6.12 -19.51 -3.92
CA SER A 139 -5.81 -20.94 -3.97
C SER A 139 -4.30 -21.13 -3.99
N ILE A 140 -3.74 -21.77 -2.97
CA ILE A 140 -2.31 -22.11 -2.92
C ILE A 140 -2.15 -23.55 -3.36
N VAL A 141 -1.35 -23.79 -4.40
CA VAL A 141 -1.39 -25.07 -5.14
C VAL A 141 0.00 -25.62 -5.43
N GLY A 142 0.11 -26.94 -5.56
CA GLY A 142 1.34 -27.60 -5.99
C GLY A 142 1.71 -27.31 -7.45
N GLU A 143 2.97 -27.53 -7.79
CA GLU A 143 3.54 -27.19 -9.10
C GLU A 143 2.81 -27.82 -10.29
N GLY A 144 2.43 -29.10 -10.19
CA GLY A 144 1.72 -29.79 -11.27
C GLY A 144 0.38 -29.13 -11.62
N PHE A 145 -0.41 -28.78 -10.61
CA PHE A 145 -1.70 -28.10 -10.81
C PHE A 145 -1.52 -26.65 -11.25
N PHE A 146 -0.53 -25.94 -10.69
CA PHE A 146 -0.19 -24.58 -11.12
C PHE A 146 0.17 -24.54 -12.60
N LYS A 147 1.01 -25.47 -13.06
CA LYS A 147 1.42 -25.58 -14.46
C LYS A 147 0.22 -25.82 -15.37
N GLU A 148 -0.68 -26.73 -14.98
CA GLU A 148 -1.90 -26.98 -15.75
C GLU A 148 -2.75 -25.70 -15.92
N LYS A 149 -2.90 -24.91 -14.85
CA LYS A 149 -3.63 -23.63 -14.88
C LYS A 149 -2.91 -22.57 -15.72
N LEU A 150 -1.58 -22.49 -15.61
CA LEU A 150 -0.76 -21.57 -16.40
C LEU A 150 -0.85 -21.84 -17.90
N ASP A 151 -0.85 -23.11 -18.29
CA ASP A 151 -0.93 -23.56 -19.68
C ASP A 151 -2.33 -23.31 -20.29
N LYS A 152 -3.39 -23.41 -19.49
CA LYS A 152 -4.79 -23.20 -19.91
C LYS A 152 -5.31 -21.79 -19.62
N ARG A 153 -4.43 -20.86 -19.25
CA ARG A 153 -4.84 -19.53 -18.78
C ARG A 153 -5.52 -18.72 -19.89
N ASP A 154 -6.46 -17.87 -19.50
CA ASP A 154 -7.01 -16.82 -20.34
C ASP A 154 -6.07 -15.60 -20.28
N SER A 155 -5.18 -15.45 -21.26
CA SER A 155 -4.20 -14.37 -21.28
C SER A 155 -4.80 -12.96 -21.36
N VAL A 156 -6.10 -12.83 -21.64
CA VAL A 156 -6.80 -11.54 -21.64
C VAL A 156 -7.25 -11.16 -20.24
N LYS A 157 -7.59 -12.15 -19.40
CA LYS A 157 -8.15 -11.93 -18.05
C LYS A 157 -7.17 -12.25 -16.93
N GLU A 158 -6.14 -13.04 -17.21
CA GLU A 158 -5.15 -13.50 -16.24
C GLU A 158 -3.80 -12.85 -16.45
N GLN A 159 -3.25 -12.39 -15.34
CA GLN A 159 -1.92 -11.83 -15.26
C GLN A 159 -0.98 -12.77 -14.53
N ILE A 160 0.24 -12.87 -15.03
CA ILE A 160 1.28 -13.71 -14.44
C ILE A 160 2.19 -12.85 -13.58
N LEU A 161 2.27 -13.18 -12.29
CA LEU A 161 3.33 -12.66 -11.43
C LEU A 161 4.53 -13.59 -11.46
N LYS A 162 5.71 -12.99 -11.58
CA LYS A 162 6.99 -13.71 -11.67
C LYS A 162 7.90 -13.38 -10.50
N ASP A 163 8.71 -14.35 -10.10
CA ASP A 163 9.81 -14.15 -9.15
C ASP A 163 11.01 -13.42 -9.79
N ARG A 164 12.06 -13.17 -8.99
CA ARG A 164 13.31 -12.54 -9.46
C ARG A 164 14.03 -13.32 -10.55
N LYS A 165 13.78 -14.63 -10.67
CA LYS A 165 14.36 -15.50 -11.68
C LYS A 165 13.50 -15.57 -12.95
N GLY A 166 12.37 -14.88 -12.97
CA GLY A 166 11.40 -14.90 -14.07
C GLY A 166 10.48 -16.11 -14.08
N ARG A 167 10.48 -16.96 -13.03
CA ARG A 167 9.56 -18.10 -12.88
C ARG A 167 8.16 -17.56 -12.60
N ALA A 168 7.16 -18.08 -13.30
CA ALA A 168 5.76 -17.79 -12.98
C ALA A 168 5.42 -18.41 -11.61
N VAL A 169 4.92 -17.59 -10.70
CA VAL A 169 4.62 -18.02 -9.32
C VAL A 169 3.19 -17.70 -8.90
N ALA A 170 2.52 -16.77 -9.57
CA ALA A 170 1.10 -16.55 -9.36
C ALA A 170 0.35 -16.26 -10.68
N LEU A 171 -0.92 -16.64 -10.71
CA LEU A 171 -1.91 -16.20 -11.68
C LEU A 171 -2.93 -15.34 -10.95
N VAL A 172 -3.18 -14.14 -11.46
CA VAL A 172 -4.02 -13.15 -10.79
C VAL A 172 -5.13 -12.69 -11.73
N ARG A 173 -6.33 -12.60 -11.17
CA ARG A 173 -7.53 -12.00 -11.77
C ARG A 173 -8.19 -11.10 -10.73
N LYS A 174 -9.18 -10.34 -11.17
CA LYS A 174 -9.95 -9.43 -10.32
C LYS A 174 -10.64 -10.09 -9.13
N ASP A 175 -11.06 -11.35 -9.25
CA ASP A 175 -11.82 -12.10 -8.24
C ASP A 175 -11.08 -13.30 -7.66
N GLN A 176 -9.88 -13.61 -8.18
CA GLN A 176 -9.12 -14.77 -7.72
C GLN A 176 -7.61 -14.64 -7.93
N MET A 177 -6.87 -15.35 -7.08
CA MET A 177 -5.44 -15.61 -7.21
C MET A 177 -5.14 -17.09 -7.04
N ILE A 178 -4.27 -17.61 -7.90
CA ILE A 178 -3.66 -18.93 -7.76
C ILE A 178 -2.17 -18.71 -7.50
N LEU A 179 -1.67 -19.17 -6.36
CA LEU A 179 -0.29 -19.01 -5.91
C LEU A 179 0.41 -20.37 -5.83
N LEU A 180 1.66 -20.42 -6.26
CA LEU A 180 2.50 -21.61 -6.12
C LEU A 180 2.87 -21.84 -4.64
N ASN A 181 2.70 -23.08 -4.15
CA ASN A 181 3.02 -23.43 -2.77
C ASN A 181 4.53 -23.48 -2.47
N ASP A 182 5.35 -23.70 -3.50
CA ASP A 182 6.82 -23.85 -3.44
C ASP A 182 7.54 -22.50 -3.38
N LEU A 183 7.08 -21.61 -2.50
CA LEU A 183 7.69 -20.30 -2.27
C LEU A 183 8.31 -20.26 -0.88
N LEU A 184 9.47 -19.59 -0.77
CA LEU A 184 10.05 -19.29 0.54
C LEU A 184 9.11 -18.40 1.34
N LYS A 185 9.25 -18.43 2.67
CA LYS A 185 8.35 -17.73 3.60
C LYS A 185 8.09 -16.27 3.18
N ASP A 186 9.13 -15.46 3.01
CA ASP A 186 8.95 -14.03 2.72
C ASP A 186 8.48 -13.77 1.28
N GLU A 187 8.89 -14.60 0.32
CA GLU A 187 8.37 -14.52 -1.05
C GLU A 187 6.88 -14.84 -1.12
N ARG A 188 6.44 -15.88 -0.40
CA ARG A 188 5.02 -16.25 -0.30
C ARG A 188 4.19 -15.10 0.26
N ARG A 189 4.66 -14.48 1.35
CA ARG A 189 4.02 -13.31 1.96
C ARG A 189 3.96 -12.13 0.99
N TYR A 190 5.07 -11.84 0.32
CA TYR A 190 5.14 -10.79 -0.71
C TYR A 190 4.14 -11.03 -1.84
N PHE A 191 4.09 -12.23 -2.41
CA PHE A 191 3.19 -12.53 -3.54
C PHE A 191 1.72 -12.61 -3.15
N LEU A 192 1.40 -12.97 -1.90
CA LEU A 192 0.04 -12.87 -1.37
C LEU A 192 -0.47 -11.42 -1.42
N VAL A 193 0.31 -10.49 -0.87
CA VAL A 193 -0.02 -9.06 -0.84
C VAL A 193 0.01 -8.46 -2.25
N LYS A 194 1.04 -8.80 -3.05
CA LYS A 194 1.19 -8.31 -4.42
C LYS A 194 0.03 -8.74 -5.30
N GLY A 195 -0.44 -9.99 -5.19
CA GLY A 195 -1.58 -10.47 -5.97
C GLY A 195 -2.89 -9.76 -5.62
N LEU A 196 -3.11 -9.47 -4.33
CA LEU A 196 -4.26 -8.67 -3.88
C LEU A 196 -4.18 -7.24 -4.43
N LEU A 197 -3.06 -6.55 -4.23
CA LEU A 197 -2.85 -5.19 -4.75
C LEU A 197 -2.98 -5.13 -6.26
N PHE A 198 -2.44 -6.13 -6.97
CA PHE A 198 -2.61 -6.23 -8.40
C PHE A 198 -4.09 -6.35 -8.78
N SER A 199 -4.84 -7.23 -8.12
CA SER A 199 -6.29 -7.38 -8.39
C SER A 199 -7.07 -6.09 -8.12
N MET A 200 -6.57 -5.27 -7.19
CA MET A 200 -7.09 -3.95 -6.85
C MET A 200 -6.64 -2.84 -7.82
N GLY A 201 -6.00 -3.18 -8.93
CA GLY A 201 -5.66 -2.22 -10.00
C GLY A 201 -4.28 -1.58 -9.89
N PHE A 202 -3.43 -2.01 -8.96
CA PHE A 202 -2.04 -1.57 -8.88
C PHE A 202 -1.14 -2.46 -9.75
N HIS A 203 -1.18 -2.22 -11.07
CA HIS A 203 -0.48 -3.03 -12.07
C HIS A 203 0.92 -2.54 -12.43
N GLY A 204 1.26 -1.33 -12.00
CA GLY A 204 2.50 -0.65 -12.33
C GLY A 204 3.65 -0.93 -11.38
N GLU A 205 4.72 -0.17 -11.54
CA GLU A 205 5.97 -0.32 -10.80
C GLU A 205 6.43 1.06 -10.32
N SER A 206 7.03 1.10 -9.13
CA SER A 206 7.60 2.34 -8.60
C SER A 206 9.10 2.42 -8.86
N SER A 207 9.59 3.63 -9.15
CA SER A 207 11.01 3.94 -9.16
C SER A 207 11.58 4.18 -7.75
N SER A 208 10.73 4.38 -6.73
CA SER A 208 11.16 4.61 -5.35
C SER A 208 11.76 3.32 -4.76
N PRO A 209 13.00 3.34 -4.22
CA PRO A 209 13.64 2.14 -3.67
C PRO A 209 12.89 1.49 -2.51
N ASP A 210 12.24 2.32 -1.68
CA ASP A 210 11.53 1.88 -0.47
C ASP A 210 10.10 1.41 -0.77
N SER A 211 9.62 1.61 -2.00
CA SER A 211 8.27 1.21 -2.39
C SER A 211 8.15 -0.31 -2.52
N PHE A 212 7.02 -0.83 -2.06
CA PHE A 212 6.63 -2.22 -2.29
C PHE A 212 6.52 -2.56 -3.78
N PHE A 213 6.15 -1.59 -4.61
CA PHE A 213 6.00 -1.73 -6.06
C PHE A 213 7.32 -1.60 -6.81
N ASN A 214 8.45 -1.44 -6.13
CA ASN A 214 9.75 -1.43 -6.78
C ASN A 214 10.11 -2.84 -7.30
N PRO A 215 10.49 -3.02 -8.57
CA PRO A 215 10.80 -4.33 -9.13
C PRO A 215 12.06 -4.96 -8.53
N GLY A 216 12.97 -4.15 -7.98
CA GLY A 216 14.14 -4.63 -7.22
C GLY A 216 13.76 -5.23 -5.86
N ASN A 217 12.55 -4.96 -5.37
CA ASN A 217 12.07 -5.36 -4.07
C ASN A 217 11.05 -6.51 -4.17
N THR A 218 11.46 -7.73 -3.79
CA THR A 218 10.58 -8.91 -3.85
C THR A 218 10.44 -9.64 -2.53
N CYS A 219 10.90 -9.04 -1.43
CA CYS A 219 10.81 -9.62 -0.10
C CYS A 219 10.31 -8.61 0.95
N GLN A 220 10.19 -7.33 0.61
CA GLN A 220 9.55 -6.37 1.50
C GLN A 220 8.05 -6.60 1.51
N ILE A 221 7.53 -6.85 2.70
CA ILE A 221 6.11 -7.10 2.95
C ILE A 221 5.35 -5.82 3.31
N ASN A 222 6.06 -4.76 3.72
CA ASN A 222 5.47 -3.54 4.24
C ASN A 222 5.33 -2.50 3.14
N LEU A 223 4.16 -1.89 3.05
CA LEU A 223 3.92 -0.72 2.23
C LEU A 223 4.68 0.47 2.82
N SER A 224 5.39 1.22 1.97
CA SER A 224 5.96 2.51 2.35
C SER A 224 4.85 3.53 2.60
N ASP A 225 5.15 4.65 3.25
CA ASP A 225 4.14 5.69 3.46
C ASP A 225 3.66 6.28 2.13
N LEU A 226 4.53 6.33 1.13
CA LEU A 226 4.16 6.74 -0.23
C LEU A 226 3.17 5.76 -0.88
N ASP A 227 3.37 4.45 -0.68
CA ASP A 227 2.45 3.42 -1.16
C ASP A 227 1.08 3.53 -0.46
N LYS A 228 1.08 3.73 0.86
CA LYS A 228 -0.14 3.88 1.65
C LYS A 228 -0.96 5.11 1.21
N GLU A 229 -0.30 6.25 1.00
CA GLU A 229 -0.96 7.46 0.51
C GLU A 229 -1.54 7.27 -0.90
N ALA A 230 -0.84 6.56 -1.79
CA ALA A 230 -1.37 6.26 -3.10
C ALA A 230 -2.61 5.35 -3.02
N ILE A 231 -2.61 4.34 -2.14
CA ILE A 231 -3.79 3.52 -1.88
C ILE A 231 -4.96 4.34 -1.34
N ARG A 232 -4.70 5.25 -0.38
CA ARG A 232 -5.70 6.19 0.15
C ARG A 232 -6.32 7.05 -0.95
N LEU A 233 -5.52 7.53 -1.90
CA LEU A 233 -6.03 8.31 -3.04
C LEU A 233 -6.87 7.44 -4.00
N MET A 234 -6.38 6.25 -4.34
CA MET A 234 -7.06 5.32 -5.25
C MET A 234 -8.43 4.90 -4.72
N TYR A 235 -8.51 4.59 -3.43
CA TYR A 235 -9.72 4.09 -2.76
C TYR A 235 -10.39 5.13 -1.84
N GLY A 236 -10.09 6.41 -2.04
CA GLY A 236 -10.68 7.55 -1.31
C GLY A 236 -12.02 8.04 -1.87
N GLY A 237 -12.63 7.32 -2.82
CA GLY A 237 -13.96 7.61 -3.39
C GLY A 237 -14.00 8.64 -4.53
N ARG A 238 -12.86 9.22 -4.93
CA ARG A 238 -12.78 10.18 -6.05
C ARG A 238 -12.44 9.54 -7.39
N LEU A 239 -11.73 8.42 -7.37
CA LEU A 239 -11.29 7.69 -8.56
C LEU A 239 -12.26 6.55 -8.85
N GLN A 240 -12.45 6.26 -10.14
CA GLN A 240 -13.32 5.20 -10.64
C GLN A 240 -12.56 4.40 -11.69
N SER A 241 -12.97 3.16 -11.93
CA SER A 241 -12.40 2.33 -13.01
C SER A 241 -12.63 2.97 -14.39
N GLY A 242 -11.71 2.74 -15.31
CA GLY A 242 -11.77 3.21 -16.69
C GLY A 242 -11.09 4.55 -16.96
N LEU A 243 -10.59 5.23 -15.93
CA LEU A 243 -9.76 6.44 -16.07
C LEU A 243 -8.37 6.11 -16.63
N ASP A 244 -7.90 6.92 -17.57
CA ASP A 244 -6.50 6.95 -18.01
C ASP A 244 -5.67 7.91 -17.14
N VAL A 245 -4.39 8.08 -17.50
CA VAL A 245 -3.43 8.92 -16.75
C VAL A 245 -3.94 10.36 -16.60
N ASP A 246 -4.48 10.93 -17.68
CA ASP A 246 -4.99 12.31 -17.67
C ASP A 246 -6.29 12.42 -16.86
N GLY A 247 -7.13 11.39 -16.90
CA GLY A 247 -8.30 11.24 -16.03
C GLY A 247 -7.93 11.26 -14.55
N ILE A 248 -6.89 10.52 -14.13
CA ILE A 248 -6.39 10.56 -12.75
C ILE A 248 -5.86 11.96 -12.41
N ARG A 249 -4.98 12.53 -13.26
CA ARG A 249 -4.41 13.87 -13.01
C ARG A 249 -5.50 14.91 -12.81
N LYS A 250 -6.52 14.90 -13.66
CA LYS A 250 -7.67 15.81 -13.55
C LYS A 250 -8.46 15.58 -12.26
N ALA A 251 -8.75 14.33 -11.90
CA ALA A 251 -9.48 13.99 -10.68
C ALA A 251 -8.71 14.40 -9.40
N LEU A 252 -7.38 14.35 -9.45
CA LEU A 252 -6.51 14.78 -8.36
C LEU A 252 -6.22 16.29 -8.35
N GLY A 253 -6.70 17.05 -9.35
CA GLY A 253 -6.41 18.48 -9.49
C GLY A 253 -4.93 18.76 -9.82
N MET A 254 -4.23 17.77 -10.39
CA MET A 254 -2.86 17.90 -10.90
C MET A 254 -2.91 18.48 -12.31
N GLY A 255 -3.22 19.77 -12.41
CA GLY A 255 -3.21 20.52 -13.66
C GLY A 255 -1.90 21.29 -13.84
N TYR A 256 -1.38 21.31 -15.07
CA TYR A 256 -0.26 22.15 -15.46
C TYR A 256 -0.56 23.61 -15.08
N LYS A 257 0.33 24.23 -14.29
CA LYS A 257 0.43 25.69 -14.33
C LYS A 257 0.99 26.02 -15.70
N ASP A 258 0.19 26.68 -16.53
CA ASP A 258 0.69 27.44 -17.68
C ASP A 258 1.74 28.47 -17.22
#